data_AF-A0A9E5UF62-F1
#
_entry.id   AF-A0A9E5UF62-F1
#
_cell.length_a   1.000
_cell.length_b   1.000
_cell.length_c   1.000
_cell.angle_alpha   90.00
_cell.angle_beta   90.00
_cell.angle_gamma   90.00
#
_symmetry.space_group_name_H-M   'P 1'
#
loop_
_entity.id
_entity.type
_entity.pdbx_description
1 polymer ?
#
loop_
_entity_poly.entity_id
_entity_poly.type
_entity_poly.pdbx_seq_one_letter_code
_entity_poly.pdbx_strand_id
1 'polypeptide(L)'
;MQILVIAAHPDDEVLGCGGTAARFVQEGHTVTPIILCENVSVRYDPNMQGYLEECAMNSAKLLGLSQPIFLRMPDQKLDTYSALEMAQILEKAIREFQPQIVFTHHGGDINKDHQIIFEATLVAARPTPTNGVRTVYTYETVSSTEWATPDYYARFNPNTFFDVSATIEPKLEAFKQYTSELREYPHPRSLEGLELRAKDWGARVGMRAAEAFQLIRTLI
;
A
#
# COMPACT_ATOMS: atom_id res chain seq x y z
N MET A 1 -3.93 -4.34 17.43
CA MET A 1 -4.62 -3.15 16.90
C MET A 1 -5.25 -3.50 15.57
N GLN A 2 -6.25 -2.73 15.12
CA GLN A 2 -6.75 -2.78 13.74
C GLN A 2 -5.93 -1.83 12.86
N ILE A 3 -5.43 -2.32 11.73
CA ILE A 3 -4.59 -1.58 10.80
C ILE A 3 -5.20 -1.73 9.40
N LEU A 4 -5.38 -0.62 8.68
CA LEU A 4 -5.75 -0.64 7.27
C LEU A 4 -4.56 -0.33 6.38
N VAL A 5 -4.41 -1.10 5.31
CA VAL A 5 -3.58 -0.76 4.16
C VAL A 5 -4.50 -0.37 3.03
N ILE A 6 -4.56 0.91 2.70
CA ILE A 6 -5.37 1.43 1.59
C ILE A 6 -4.47 1.44 0.36
N ALA A 7 -4.87 0.71 -0.67
CA ALA A 7 -4.13 0.51 -1.91
C ALA A 7 -5.02 0.80 -3.11
N ALA A 8 -4.43 1.35 -4.17
CA ALA A 8 -5.11 1.59 -5.42
C ALA A 8 -5.36 0.28 -6.15
N HIS A 9 -4.30 -0.45 -6.47
CA HIS A 9 -4.37 -1.66 -7.29
C HIS A 9 -3.96 -2.90 -6.50
N PRO A 10 -4.36 -4.11 -6.93
CA PRO A 10 -3.85 -5.34 -6.34
C PRO A 10 -2.37 -5.52 -6.72
N ASP A 11 -1.50 -5.41 -5.72
CA ASP A 11 -0.03 -5.52 -5.73
C ASP A 11 0.58 -4.41 -4.84
N ASP A 12 -0.01 -3.22 -4.90
CA ASP A 12 0.43 -2.01 -4.19
C ASP A 12 0.52 -2.21 -2.67
N GLU A 13 -0.41 -2.98 -2.08
CA GLU A 13 -0.44 -3.28 -0.65
C GLU A 13 0.81 -4.06 -0.20
N VAL A 14 1.33 -4.92 -1.10
CA VAL A 14 2.54 -5.71 -0.84
C VAL A 14 3.77 -4.91 -1.22
N LEU A 15 3.77 -4.27 -2.38
CA LEU A 15 4.87 -3.45 -2.88
C LEU A 15 5.26 -2.38 -1.86
N GLY A 16 4.27 -1.63 -1.37
CA GLY A 16 4.46 -0.52 -0.45
C GLY A 16 4.76 -0.93 0.99
N CYS A 17 4.09 -1.95 1.52
CA CYS A 17 4.15 -2.24 2.96
C CYS A 17 4.08 -3.72 3.36
N GLY A 18 4.27 -4.66 2.44
CA GLY A 18 4.09 -6.09 2.71
C GLY A 18 4.95 -6.64 3.84
N GLY A 19 6.19 -6.17 4.00
CA GLY A 19 7.09 -6.60 5.08
C GLY A 19 6.65 -6.08 6.45
N THR A 20 6.21 -4.82 6.50
CA THR A 20 5.68 -4.16 7.69
C THR A 20 4.33 -4.73 8.08
N ALA A 21 3.47 -5.03 7.11
CA ALA A 21 2.18 -5.68 7.32
C ALA A 21 2.36 -7.07 7.97
N ALA A 22 3.24 -7.90 7.41
CA ALA A 22 3.59 -9.20 8.01
C ALA A 22 4.18 -9.06 9.42
N ARG A 23 5.01 -8.03 9.64
CA ARG A 23 5.57 -7.75 10.98
C ARG A 23 4.46 -7.43 11.98
N PHE A 24 3.51 -6.57 11.63
CA PHE A 24 2.39 -6.26 12.52
C PHE A 24 1.53 -7.50 12.83
N VAL A 25 1.37 -8.41 11.88
CA VAL A 25 0.71 -9.71 12.14
C VAL A 25 1.50 -10.52 13.16
N GLN A 26 2.83 -10.61 13.02
CA GLN A 26 3.70 -11.29 14.01
C GLN A 26 3.63 -10.65 15.40
N GLU A 27 3.42 -9.34 15.47
CA GLU A 27 3.20 -8.58 16.71
C GLU A 27 1.77 -8.73 17.27
N GLY A 28 0.93 -9.57 16.67
CA GLY A 28 -0.43 -9.86 17.14
C GLY A 28 -1.45 -8.78 16.77
N HIS A 29 -1.22 -8.04 15.69
CA HIS A 29 -2.18 -7.07 15.16
C HIS A 29 -2.91 -7.61 13.93
N THR A 30 -4.06 -7.02 13.64
CA THR A 30 -4.87 -7.38 12.49
C THR A 30 -4.66 -6.33 11.42
N VAL A 31 -4.18 -6.76 10.26
CA VAL A 31 -3.95 -5.90 9.10
C VAL A 31 -4.95 -6.29 8.01
N THR A 32 -5.69 -5.32 7.50
CA THR A 32 -6.68 -5.53 6.43
C THR A 32 -6.35 -4.64 5.23
N PRO A 33 -6.03 -5.21 4.08
CA PRO A 33 -5.93 -4.47 2.83
C PRO A 33 -7.32 -4.05 2.33
N ILE A 34 -7.43 -2.80 1.88
CA ILE A 34 -8.57 -2.30 1.11
C ILE A 34 -8.02 -1.84 -0.24
N ILE A 35 -8.42 -2.53 -1.29
CA ILE A 35 -7.95 -2.32 -2.66
C ILE A 35 -9.09 -1.70 -3.45
N LEU A 36 -8.87 -0.50 -3.97
CA LEU A 36 -9.94 0.31 -4.53
C LEU A 36 -10.26 -0.09 -5.96
N CYS A 37 -9.26 -0.13 -6.83
CA CYS A 37 -9.42 -0.40 -8.24
C CYS A 37 -9.44 -1.90 -8.52
N GLU A 38 -10.34 -2.33 -9.40
CA GLU A 38 -10.07 -3.56 -10.15
C GLU A 38 -8.90 -3.24 -11.08
N ASN A 39 -7.84 -4.04 -11.13
CA ASN A 39 -6.83 -3.83 -12.17
C ASN A 39 -7.42 -4.34 -13.49
N VAL A 40 -7.56 -3.44 -14.46
CA VAL A 40 -8.22 -3.71 -15.74
C VAL A 40 -7.17 -4.28 -16.70
N SER A 41 -6.67 -5.48 -16.38
CA SER A 41 -6.18 -6.39 -17.43
C SER A 41 -7.33 -6.90 -18.33
N VAL A 42 -8.59 -6.52 -18.05
CA VAL A 42 -9.76 -6.72 -18.93
C VAL A 42 -9.55 -6.07 -20.31
N ARG A 43 -8.66 -5.07 -20.46
CA ARG A 43 -8.31 -4.53 -21.78
C ARG A 43 -7.56 -5.51 -22.68
N TYR A 44 -6.96 -6.58 -22.12
CA TYR A 44 -6.04 -7.45 -22.86
C TYR A 44 -6.43 -8.93 -22.86
N ASP A 45 -7.14 -9.44 -21.84
CA ASP A 45 -7.66 -10.81 -21.86
C ASP A 45 -8.88 -11.01 -20.91
N PRO A 46 -10.09 -11.31 -21.44
CA PRO A 46 -11.26 -11.67 -20.64
C PRO A 46 -11.04 -12.86 -19.69
N ASN A 47 -10.07 -13.74 -19.97
CA ASN A 47 -9.76 -14.90 -19.11
C ASN A 47 -9.06 -14.51 -17.81
N MET A 48 -8.59 -13.27 -17.69
CA MET A 48 -7.87 -12.77 -16.52
C MET A 48 -8.77 -12.05 -15.50
N GLN A 49 -10.09 -12.10 -15.70
CA GLN A 49 -11.04 -11.49 -14.76
C GLN A 49 -10.90 -12.10 -13.36
N GLY A 50 -10.66 -11.27 -12.36
CA GLY A 50 -10.49 -11.70 -10.97
C GLY A 50 -9.14 -12.37 -10.65
N TYR A 51 -8.26 -12.57 -11.64
CA TYR A 51 -6.93 -13.17 -11.44
C TYR A 51 -6.13 -12.42 -10.38
N LEU A 52 -6.08 -11.08 -10.47
CA LEU A 52 -5.34 -10.25 -9.52
C LEU A 52 -5.99 -10.18 -8.13
N GLU A 53 -7.31 -10.33 -8.03
CA GLU A 53 -7.97 -10.50 -6.73
C GLU A 53 -7.55 -11.83 -6.09
N GLU A 54 -7.44 -12.91 -6.88
CA GLU A 54 -6.93 -14.20 -6.42
C GLU A 54 -5.47 -14.11 -5.96
N CYS A 55 -4.61 -13.43 -6.73
CA CYS A 55 -3.23 -13.13 -6.33
C CYS A 55 -3.18 -12.40 -4.99
N ALA A 56 -4.01 -11.36 -4.82
CA ALA A 56 -4.08 -10.59 -3.58
C ALA A 56 -4.58 -11.41 -2.40
N MET A 57 -5.57 -12.29 -2.59
CA MET A 57 -6.02 -13.21 -1.56
C MET A 57 -4.93 -14.22 -1.15
N ASN A 58 -4.20 -14.77 -2.12
CA ASN A 58 -3.09 -15.70 -1.87
C ASN A 58 -1.92 -15.02 -1.16
N SER A 59 -1.57 -13.82 -1.60
CA SER A 59 -0.57 -12.95 -0.98
C SER A 59 -0.92 -12.63 0.47
N ALA A 60 -2.15 -12.14 0.72
CA ALA A 60 -2.65 -11.84 2.06
C ALA A 60 -2.58 -13.06 2.98
N LYS A 61 -2.96 -14.24 2.47
CA LYS A 61 -2.86 -15.50 3.22
C LYS A 61 -1.42 -15.86 3.59
N LEU A 62 -0.45 -15.67 2.69
CA LEU A 62 0.97 -15.94 2.96
C LEU A 62 1.54 -15.01 4.03
N LEU A 63 1.11 -13.75 4.05
CA LEU A 63 1.54 -12.75 5.05
C LEU A 63 0.73 -12.80 6.36
N GLY A 64 -0.32 -13.63 6.42
CA GLY A 64 -1.22 -13.73 7.57
C GLY A 64 -2.14 -12.53 7.76
N LEU A 65 -2.37 -11.74 6.70
CA LEU A 65 -3.29 -10.61 6.70
C LEU A 65 -4.75 -11.09 6.72
N SER A 66 -5.67 -10.19 7.05
CA SER A 66 -7.10 -10.41 6.79
C SER A 66 -7.36 -10.47 5.29
N GLN A 67 -8.48 -11.09 4.92
CA GLN A 67 -8.90 -11.15 3.52
C GLN A 67 -9.02 -9.71 2.95
N PRO A 68 -8.41 -9.42 1.78
CA PRO A 68 -8.52 -8.11 1.16
C PRO A 68 -9.96 -7.74 0.83
N ILE A 69 -10.28 -6.46 0.96
CA ILE A 69 -11.56 -5.89 0.57
C ILE A 69 -11.40 -5.21 -0.79
N PHE A 70 -12.09 -5.70 -1.80
CA PHE A 70 -12.05 -5.15 -3.16
C PHE A 70 -13.26 -4.24 -3.40
N LEU A 71 -13.02 -2.95 -3.73
CA LEU A 71 -14.09 -2.01 -4.07
C LEU A 71 -14.43 -1.99 -5.56
N ARG A 72 -13.56 -2.56 -6.41
CA ARG A 72 -13.76 -2.76 -7.85
C ARG A 72 -14.11 -1.47 -8.59
N MET A 73 -13.42 -0.40 -8.23
CA MET A 73 -13.49 0.88 -8.93
C MET A 73 -12.72 0.80 -10.25
N PRO A 74 -13.07 1.60 -11.26
CA PRO A 74 -12.38 1.59 -12.55
C PRO A 74 -10.90 2.01 -12.44
N ASP A 75 -9.99 1.14 -12.90
CA ASP A 75 -8.54 1.39 -13.00
C ASP A 75 -8.18 2.63 -13.82
N GLN A 76 -7.23 3.42 -13.30
CA GLN A 76 -6.73 4.68 -13.86
C GLN A 76 -7.84 5.69 -14.17
N LYS A 77 -8.92 5.64 -13.41
CA LYS A 77 -10.14 6.42 -13.62
C LYS A 77 -10.74 6.92 -12.31
N LEU A 78 -9.98 6.93 -11.22
CA LEU A 78 -10.48 7.51 -9.97
C LEU A 78 -10.72 9.03 -10.09
N ASP A 79 -10.11 9.68 -11.09
CA ASP A 79 -10.35 11.08 -11.44
C ASP A 79 -11.76 11.35 -11.99
N THR A 80 -12.50 10.30 -12.35
CA THR A 80 -13.92 10.39 -12.73
C THR A 80 -14.85 10.55 -11.52
N TYR A 81 -14.35 10.32 -10.30
CA TYR A 81 -15.07 10.53 -9.06
C TYR A 81 -14.70 11.90 -8.47
N SER A 82 -15.68 12.57 -7.87
CA SER A 82 -15.41 13.78 -7.11
C SER A 82 -14.61 13.47 -5.85
N ALA A 83 -13.85 14.47 -5.36
CA ALA A 83 -13.12 14.35 -4.09
C ALA A 83 -14.05 13.98 -2.91
N LEU A 84 -15.31 14.43 -2.95
CA LEU A 84 -16.30 14.08 -1.93
C LEU A 84 -16.68 12.60 -1.97
N GLU A 85 -16.93 12.05 -3.16
CA GLU A 85 -17.27 10.62 -3.32
C GLU A 85 -16.12 9.74 -2.83
N MET A 86 -14.88 10.05 -3.24
CA MET A 86 -13.69 9.31 -2.79
C MET A 86 -13.51 9.37 -1.27
N ALA A 87 -13.68 10.55 -0.67
CA ALA A 87 -13.62 10.70 0.77
C ALA A 87 -14.72 9.89 1.48
N GLN A 88 -15.96 9.92 1.00
CA GLN A 88 -17.08 9.20 1.61
C GLN A 88 -16.89 7.67 1.56
N ILE A 89 -16.31 7.16 0.48
CA ILE A 89 -15.94 5.74 0.34
C ILE A 89 -14.97 5.33 1.44
N LEU A 90 -13.87 6.07 1.60
CA LEU A 90 -12.85 5.76 2.62
C LEU A 90 -13.34 6.06 4.05
N GLU A 91 -14.18 7.07 4.25
CA GLU A 91 -14.81 7.33 5.54
C GLU A 91 -15.71 6.16 5.96
N LYS A 92 -16.44 5.54 5.02
CA LYS A 92 -17.23 4.35 5.29
C LYS A 92 -16.34 3.19 5.74
N ALA A 93 -15.24 2.95 5.03
CA ALA A 93 -14.28 1.91 5.41
C ALA A 93 -13.68 2.16 6.81
N ILE A 94 -13.20 3.38 7.08
CA ILE A 94 -12.65 3.73 8.40
C ILE A 94 -13.71 3.56 9.50
N ARG A 95 -14.97 3.94 9.26
CA ARG A 95 -16.06 3.72 10.23
C ARG A 95 -16.36 2.25 10.48
N GLU A 96 -16.27 1.42 9.46
CA GLU A 96 -16.58 -0.02 9.55
C GLU A 96 -15.46 -0.78 10.26
N PHE A 97 -14.20 -0.55 9.88
CA PHE A 97 -13.05 -1.29 10.40
C PHE A 97 -12.46 -0.70 11.69
N GLN A 98 -12.80 0.56 12.04
CA GLN A 98 -12.30 1.28 13.20
C GLN A 98 -10.76 1.16 13.39
N PRO A 99 -9.94 1.43 12.35
CA PRO A 99 -8.50 1.27 12.46
C PRO A 99 -7.86 2.33 13.35
N GLN A 100 -6.77 1.93 13.99
CA GLN A 100 -5.90 2.84 14.75
C GLN A 100 -4.74 3.37 13.89
N ILE A 101 -4.34 2.60 12.88
CA ILE A 101 -3.26 2.94 11.94
C ILE A 101 -3.77 2.77 10.51
N VAL A 102 -3.46 3.74 9.65
CA VAL A 102 -3.71 3.68 8.21
C VAL A 102 -2.40 3.84 7.46
N PHE A 103 -2.13 2.92 6.55
CA PHE A 103 -1.12 3.04 5.49
C PHE A 103 -1.81 3.40 4.19
N THR A 104 -1.26 4.36 3.43
CA THR A 104 -1.78 4.77 2.12
C THR A 104 -0.63 5.20 1.20
N HIS A 105 -0.92 5.48 -0.07
CA HIS A 105 0.09 5.93 -1.02
C HIS A 105 0.71 7.28 -0.63
N HIS A 106 1.94 7.53 -1.10
CA HIS A 106 2.54 8.85 -1.08
C HIS A 106 1.86 9.80 -2.07
N GLY A 107 1.58 11.03 -1.65
CA GLY A 107 0.87 12.02 -2.47
C GLY A 107 1.66 12.56 -3.67
N GLY A 108 2.98 12.36 -3.70
CA GLY A 108 3.84 12.78 -4.81
C GLY A 108 4.11 11.69 -5.84
N ASP A 109 3.34 10.60 -5.83
CA ASP A 109 3.46 9.50 -6.79
C ASP A 109 3.06 9.93 -8.21
N ILE A 110 3.62 9.29 -9.25
CA ILE A 110 3.28 9.59 -10.65
C ILE A 110 1.90 9.06 -11.05
N ASN A 111 1.40 8.01 -10.40
CA ASN A 111 0.10 7.42 -10.67
C ASN A 111 -1.01 8.30 -10.08
N LYS A 112 -1.97 8.69 -10.93
CA LYS A 112 -3.05 9.60 -10.51
C LYS A 112 -3.99 8.98 -9.49
N ASP A 113 -4.25 7.68 -9.57
CA ASP A 113 -5.11 6.97 -8.60
C ASP A 113 -4.46 6.97 -7.21
N HIS A 114 -3.13 6.81 -7.14
CA HIS A 114 -2.37 6.89 -5.87
C HIS A 114 -2.53 8.28 -5.23
N GLN A 115 -2.41 9.36 -6.02
CA GLN A 115 -2.59 10.73 -5.55
C GLN A 115 -4.00 10.96 -5.00
N ILE A 116 -5.03 10.51 -5.73
CA ILE A 116 -6.44 10.67 -5.34
C ILE A 116 -6.74 9.91 -4.05
N ILE A 117 -6.23 8.68 -3.92
CA ILE A 117 -6.39 7.88 -2.72
C ILE A 117 -5.68 8.50 -1.52
N PHE A 118 -4.47 9.04 -1.72
CA PHE A 118 -3.76 9.77 -0.67
C PHE A 118 -4.61 10.94 -0.16
N GLU A 119 -5.09 11.81 -1.05
CA GLU A 119 -5.92 12.97 -0.69
C GLU A 119 -7.20 12.53 0.04
N ALA A 120 -7.93 11.57 -0.53
CA ALA A 120 -9.16 11.04 0.06
C ALA A 120 -8.91 10.39 1.43
N THR A 121 -7.78 9.69 1.60
CA THR A 121 -7.40 9.07 2.88
C THR A 121 -7.21 10.13 3.95
N LEU A 122 -6.53 11.24 3.65
CA LEU A 122 -6.32 12.31 4.63
C LEU A 122 -7.63 12.97 5.06
N VAL A 123 -8.56 13.15 4.14
CA VAL A 123 -9.91 13.66 4.41
C VAL A 123 -10.68 12.67 5.30
N ALA A 124 -10.66 11.39 4.96
CA ALA A 124 -11.38 10.35 5.68
C ALA A 124 -10.80 10.07 7.08
N ALA A 125 -9.48 10.23 7.24
CA ALA A 125 -8.76 10.02 8.49
C ALA A 125 -8.62 11.30 9.33
N ARG A 126 -9.42 12.36 9.11
CA ARG A 126 -9.34 13.58 9.93
C ARG A 126 -9.47 13.28 11.43
N PRO A 127 -8.68 13.94 12.30
CA PRO A 127 -8.64 13.63 13.72
C PRO A 127 -9.80 14.31 14.46
N THR A 128 -11.03 13.86 14.20
CA THR A 128 -12.22 14.28 14.95
C THR A 128 -12.42 13.37 16.16
N PRO A 129 -13.15 13.80 17.21
CA PRO A 129 -13.40 12.97 18.40
C PRO A 129 -14.08 11.62 18.11
N THR A 130 -14.73 11.49 16.95
CA THR A 130 -15.43 10.27 16.50
C THR A 130 -14.58 9.38 15.59
N ASN A 131 -13.37 9.81 15.23
CA ASN A 131 -12.48 9.08 14.34
C ASN A 131 -11.34 8.42 15.14
N GLY A 132 -11.27 7.08 15.10
CA GLY A 132 -10.31 6.29 15.85
C GLY A 132 -8.89 6.26 15.27
N VAL A 133 -8.67 6.82 14.07
CA VAL A 133 -7.35 6.78 13.40
C VAL A 133 -6.36 7.68 14.15
N ARG A 134 -5.40 7.05 14.84
CA ARG A 134 -4.35 7.75 15.57
C ARG A 134 -3.15 8.05 14.70
N THR A 135 -2.79 7.13 13.80
CA THR A 135 -1.58 7.24 13.00
C THR A 135 -1.86 7.06 11.51
N VAL A 136 -1.29 7.93 10.68
CA VAL A 136 -1.33 7.83 9.22
C VAL A 136 0.09 7.84 8.68
N TYR A 137 0.43 6.77 7.97
CA TYR A 137 1.69 6.63 7.23
C TYR A 137 1.41 6.63 5.73
N THR A 138 2.34 7.21 4.96
CA THR A 138 2.40 6.96 3.52
C THR A 138 3.59 6.11 3.15
N TYR A 139 3.41 5.25 2.14
CA TYR A 139 4.47 4.43 1.55
C TYR A 139 4.80 4.89 0.13
N GLU A 140 6.02 4.62 -0.30
CA GLU A 140 6.34 4.66 -1.72
C GLU A 140 5.82 3.38 -2.42
N THR A 141 5.24 3.55 -3.60
CA THR A 141 4.91 2.42 -4.48
C THR A 141 6.04 2.25 -5.49
N VAL A 142 6.61 1.04 -5.49
CA VAL A 142 7.70 0.67 -6.40
C VAL A 142 7.23 0.70 -7.86
N SER A 143 8.10 1.18 -8.75
CA SER A 143 7.82 1.50 -10.15
C SER A 143 6.76 2.59 -10.34
N SER A 144 6.70 3.54 -9.41
CA SER A 144 5.75 4.66 -9.48
C SER A 144 6.32 5.89 -8.77
N THR A 145 6.51 5.80 -7.46
CA THR A 145 7.00 6.93 -6.64
C THR A 145 8.40 7.38 -7.06
N GLU A 146 9.30 6.46 -7.44
CA GLU A 146 10.66 6.81 -7.87
C GLU A 146 10.75 7.40 -9.29
N TRP A 147 9.68 7.25 -10.09
CA TRP A 147 9.59 7.81 -11.44
C TRP A 147 8.85 9.15 -11.46
N ALA A 148 8.32 9.59 -10.32
CA ALA A 148 7.71 10.90 -10.19
C ALA A 148 8.72 12.01 -10.49
N THR A 149 8.20 13.14 -10.98
CA THR A 149 9.02 14.31 -11.25
C THR A 149 9.74 14.76 -9.98
N PRO A 150 11.02 15.14 -10.06
CA PRO A 150 11.80 15.56 -8.89
C PRO A 150 11.44 16.99 -8.46
N ASP A 151 10.17 17.22 -8.14
CA ASP A 151 9.72 18.42 -7.44
C ASP A 151 10.06 18.26 -5.94
N TYR A 152 10.62 19.30 -5.35
CA TYR A 152 10.98 19.34 -3.94
C TYR A 152 9.77 19.05 -3.03
N TYR A 153 8.58 19.49 -3.41
CA TYR A 153 7.36 19.29 -2.63
C TYR A 153 6.68 17.93 -2.84
N ALA A 154 7.01 17.22 -3.93
CA ALA A 154 6.44 15.91 -4.24
C ALA A 154 7.38 14.74 -3.89
N ARG A 155 8.66 14.99 -3.57
CA ARG A 155 9.61 13.92 -3.29
C ARG A 155 9.21 13.10 -2.05
N PHE A 156 9.29 11.78 -2.16
CA PHE A 156 9.16 10.89 -1.00
C PHE A 156 10.31 11.14 -0.02
N ASN A 157 9.97 11.58 1.19
CA ASN A 157 10.93 11.91 2.24
C ASN A 157 10.58 11.16 3.53
N PRO A 158 10.93 9.86 3.62
CA PRO A 158 10.53 9.04 4.74
C PRO A 158 11.21 9.48 6.03
N ASN A 159 10.46 9.40 7.13
CA ASN A 159 10.91 9.75 8.47
C ASN A 159 10.66 8.60 9.48
N THR A 160 10.07 7.50 9.02
CA THR A 160 9.75 6.32 9.81
C THR A 160 10.20 5.08 9.07
N PHE A 161 10.84 4.15 9.76
CA PHE A 161 11.42 2.96 9.15
C PHE A 161 11.08 1.76 10.02
N PHE A 162 10.49 0.74 9.40
CA PHE A 162 10.22 -0.52 10.06
C PHE A 162 11.29 -1.53 9.65
N ASP A 163 11.98 -2.09 10.64
CA ASP A 163 12.82 -3.27 10.42
C ASP A 163 11.95 -4.41 9.89
N VAL A 164 12.27 -4.85 8.68
CA VAL A 164 11.61 -5.97 7.98
C VAL A 164 12.59 -7.12 7.73
N SER A 165 13.71 -7.17 8.45
CA SER A 165 14.74 -8.20 8.27
C SER A 165 14.21 -9.63 8.52
N ALA A 166 13.14 -9.77 9.29
CA ALA A 166 12.47 -11.05 9.56
C ALA A 166 11.25 -11.30 8.64
N THR A 167 10.86 -10.32 7.83
CA THR A 167 9.62 -10.34 7.03
C THR A 167 9.83 -9.99 5.56
N ILE A 168 11.07 -9.72 5.13
CA ILE A 168 11.39 -9.46 3.74
C ILE A 168 11.21 -10.70 2.87
N GLU A 169 11.63 -11.89 3.31
CA GLU A 169 11.41 -13.13 2.56
C GLU A 169 9.92 -13.45 2.42
N PRO A 170 9.09 -13.42 3.49
CA PRO A 170 7.64 -13.52 3.36
C PRO A 170 7.03 -12.50 2.39
N LYS A 171 7.47 -11.23 2.41
CA LYS A 171 7.04 -10.21 1.44
C LYS A 171 7.33 -10.64 0.01
N LEU A 172 8.54 -11.14 -0.25
CA LEU A 172 8.93 -11.58 -1.59
C LEU A 172 8.11 -12.79 -2.05
N GLU A 173 7.85 -13.78 -1.19
CA GLU A 173 6.99 -14.93 -1.51
C GLU A 173 5.53 -14.53 -1.76
N ALA A 174 5.03 -13.54 -1.03
CA ALA A 174 3.70 -12.98 -1.24
C ALA A 174 3.62 -12.22 -2.57
N PHE A 175 4.63 -11.42 -2.90
CA PHE A 175 4.68 -10.71 -4.18
C PHE A 175 4.82 -11.66 -5.39
N LYS A 176 5.44 -12.83 -5.22
CA LYS A 176 5.49 -13.85 -6.28
C LYS A 176 4.13 -14.31 -6.76
N GLN A 177 3.06 -14.13 -5.97
CA GLN A 177 1.72 -14.52 -6.37
C GLN A 177 1.19 -13.67 -7.53
N TYR A 178 1.65 -12.42 -7.68
CA TYR A 178 1.26 -11.52 -8.77
C TYR A 178 2.12 -11.77 -10.00
N THR A 179 1.99 -12.96 -10.61
CA THR A 179 2.91 -13.38 -11.68
C THR A 179 2.85 -12.47 -12.91
N SER A 180 1.70 -11.83 -13.17
CA SER A 180 1.55 -10.83 -14.23
C SER A 180 2.24 -9.50 -13.92
N GLU A 181 2.51 -9.20 -12.65
CA GLU A 181 3.15 -7.97 -12.18
C GLU A 181 4.65 -8.12 -11.93
N LEU A 182 5.12 -9.36 -11.76
CA LEU A 182 6.54 -9.67 -11.69
C LEU A 182 7.25 -9.22 -12.97
N ARG A 183 8.47 -8.72 -12.80
CA ARG A 183 9.37 -8.31 -13.88
C ARG A 183 10.76 -8.86 -13.62
N GLU A 184 11.55 -9.01 -14.66
CA GLU A 184 12.96 -9.38 -14.53
C GLU A 184 13.79 -8.19 -14.03
N TYR A 185 14.86 -8.48 -13.29
CA TYR A 185 15.87 -7.47 -12.96
C TYR A 185 16.48 -6.91 -14.26
N PRO A 186 16.70 -5.59 -14.41
CA PRO A 186 16.81 -4.55 -13.38
C PRO A 186 15.51 -3.79 -13.06
N HIS A 187 14.34 -4.30 -13.45
CA HIS A 187 13.09 -3.62 -13.11
C HIS A 187 12.88 -3.58 -11.59
N PRO A 188 12.39 -2.46 -11.01
CA PRO A 188 12.28 -2.34 -9.56
C PRO A 188 11.22 -3.27 -8.93
N ARG A 189 10.22 -3.72 -9.70
CA ARG A 189 9.29 -4.81 -9.31
C ARG A 189 9.90 -6.23 -9.41
N SER A 190 11.16 -6.39 -9.77
CA SER A 190 11.80 -7.71 -9.67
C SER A 190 11.99 -8.08 -8.20
N LEU A 191 12.01 -9.38 -7.87
CA LEU A 191 12.26 -9.83 -6.50
C LEU A 191 13.60 -9.31 -5.96
N GLU A 192 14.63 -9.33 -6.81
CA GLU A 192 15.93 -8.76 -6.49
C GLU A 192 15.84 -7.24 -6.28
N GLY A 193 15.10 -6.51 -7.12
CA GLY A 193 14.87 -5.07 -6.96
C GLY A 193 14.17 -4.72 -5.63
N LEU A 194 13.16 -5.48 -5.25
CA LEU A 194 12.45 -5.31 -3.97
C LEU A 194 13.35 -5.59 -2.77
N GLU A 195 14.16 -6.66 -2.84
CA GLU A 195 15.12 -7.00 -1.78
C GLU A 195 16.20 -5.92 -1.64
N LEU A 196 16.80 -5.49 -2.75
CA LEU A 196 17.82 -4.44 -2.78
C LEU A 196 17.28 -3.11 -2.23
N ARG A 197 16.03 -2.76 -2.55
CA ARG A 197 15.40 -1.56 -2.02
C ARG A 197 15.25 -1.61 -0.51
N ALA A 198 14.78 -2.73 0.03
CA ALA A 198 14.67 -2.91 1.47
C ALA A 198 16.03 -2.83 2.17
N LYS A 199 17.08 -3.41 1.56
CA LYS A 199 18.46 -3.31 2.04
C LYS A 199 19.01 -1.88 1.98
N ASP A 200 18.72 -1.13 0.92
CA ASP A 200 19.14 0.27 0.79
C ASP A 200 18.53 1.14 1.90
N TRP A 201 17.21 1.02 2.13
CA TRP A 201 16.58 1.70 3.26
C TRP A 201 17.14 1.25 4.59
N GLY A 202 17.37 -0.04 4.78
CA GLY A 202 18.00 -0.58 5.98
C GLY A 202 19.37 0.05 6.24
N ALA A 203 20.23 0.11 5.22
CA ALA A 203 21.57 0.68 5.31
C ALA A 203 21.57 2.16 5.72
N ARG A 204 20.56 2.93 5.29
CA ARG A 204 20.40 4.35 5.66
C ARG A 204 20.08 4.57 7.14
N VAL A 205 19.52 3.57 7.82
CA VAL A 205 19.07 3.69 9.23
C VAL A 205 19.65 2.62 10.17
N GLY A 206 20.69 1.91 9.72
CA GLY A 206 21.40 0.92 10.54
C GLY A 206 20.64 -0.40 10.76
N MET A 207 19.75 -0.79 9.83
CA MET A 207 19.02 -2.07 9.83
C MET A 207 19.49 -2.95 8.66
N ARG A 208 19.28 -4.27 8.72
CA ARG A 208 19.64 -5.16 7.59
C ARG A 208 18.69 -4.98 6.40
N ALA A 209 17.40 -4.80 6.68
CA ALA A 209 16.40 -4.43 5.71
C ALA A 209 15.32 -3.58 6.39
N ALA A 210 14.82 -2.54 5.71
CA ALA A 210 13.75 -1.70 6.21
C ALA A 210 12.75 -1.36 5.11
N GLU A 211 11.48 -1.22 5.49
CA GLU A 211 10.51 -0.47 4.70
C GLU A 211 10.41 0.96 5.25
N ALA A 212 10.45 1.93 4.35
CA ALA A 212 10.46 3.34 4.68
C ALA A 212 9.06 3.94 4.47
N PHE A 213 8.66 4.81 5.39
CA PHE A 213 7.36 5.48 5.38
C PHE A 213 7.52 6.95 5.76
N GLN A 214 6.59 7.76 5.30
CA GLN A 214 6.43 9.12 5.78
C GLN A 214 5.26 9.16 6.77
N LEU A 215 5.57 9.45 8.04
CA LEU A 215 4.57 9.75 9.05
C LEU A 215 3.91 11.10 8.73
N ILE A 216 2.62 11.07 8.43
CA ILE A 216 1.81 12.26 8.22
C ILE A 216 1.34 12.83 9.56
N ARG A 217 0.88 11.94 10.46
CA ARG A 217 0.40 12.31 11.80
C ARG A 217 0.40 11.10 12.73
N THR A 218 0.71 11.33 14.00
CA THR A 218 0.41 10.40 15.09
C THR A 218 -0.17 11.16 16.30
N LEU A 219 -1.11 10.54 17.01
CA LEU A 219 -1.69 11.06 18.25
C LEU A 219 -1.18 10.21 19.44
N ILE A 220 -0.43 10.83 20.34
CA ILE A 220 0.19 10.20 21.53
C ILE A 220 -0.68 10.48 22.74
#